data_AF-A0A7J8CDD2-F1
#
_entry.id   AF-A0A7J8CDD2-F1
#
_cell.length_a   1.000
_cell.length_b   1.000
_cell.length_c   1.000
_cell.angle_alpha   90.00
_cell.angle_beta   90.00
_cell.angle_gamma   90.00
#
_symmetry.space_group_name_H-M   'P 1'
#
loop_
_entity.id
_entity.type
_entity.pdbx_description
1 polymer ?
#
loop_
_entity_poly.entity_id
_entity_poly.type
_entity_poly.pdbx_seq_one_letter_code
_entity_poly.pdbx_strand_id
1 'polypeptide(L)'
;MCQQAHGLALPSWASPDVLRTLAQISALDIGAHVGPPRAAEKAQLTGGILLDAILANFSRAQRLGLPLKMVMYSAHDSTLLALQGALGLYDGHTPPYAACLGFEFRRRLGDPEQDAGNVTISLFYRNDSASRPLSLSLPGCPGPCPLGRFRQLTAQARPPIHGVPCHSSREPPALAAPVVPLLGGAVAVLAALSVGLGLLAWRPSCLHTWEDPV
;
A
#
# COMPACT_ATOMS: atom_id res chain seq x y z
N MET A 1 9.45 -15.13 -14.45
CA MET A 1 10.35 -15.23 -13.28
C MET A 1 10.70 -16.68 -12.93
N CYS A 2 9.79 -17.53 -12.45
CA CYS A 2 10.14 -18.90 -12.00
C CYS A 2 10.79 -19.76 -13.08
N GLN A 3 10.26 -19.75 -14.31
CA GLN A 3 10.86 -20.47 -15.45
C GLN A 3 12.29 -20.01 -15.74
N GLN A 4 12.54 -18.69 -15.76
CA GLN A 4 13.89 -18.15 -15.95
C GLN A 4 14.84 -18.54 -14.83
N ALA A 5 14.37 -18.52 -13.57
CA ALA A 5 15.18 -18.91 -12.42
C ALA A 5 15.60 -20.39 -12.47
N HIS A 6 14.85 -21.23 -13.18
CA HIS A 6 15.15 -22.65 -13.38
C HIS A 6 15.76 -22.94 -14.77
N GLY A 7 16.18 -21.92 -15.51
CA GLY A 7 16.81 -22.10 -16.83
C GLY A 7 15.88 -22.67 -17.91
N LEU A 8 14.56 -22.57 -17.73
CA LEU A 8 13.59 -23.06 -18.70
C LEU A 8 13.36 -22.04 -19.83
N ALA A 9 13.12 -22.57 -21.03
CA ALA A 9 12.75 -21.74 -22.18
C ALA A 9 11.44 -21.00 -21.92
N LEU A 10 11.44 -19.70 -22.22
CA LEU A 10 10.25 -18.88 -22.16
C LEU A 10 9.44 -18.99 -23.46
N PRO A 11 8.10 -18.82 -23.39
CA PRO A 11 7.29 -18.76 -24.59
C PRO A 11 7.64 -17.54 -25.44
N SER A 12 7.43 -17.63 -26.76
CA SER A 12 7.85 -16.61 -27.73
C SER A 12 7.27 -15.21 -27.47
N TRP A 13 6.10 -15.12 -26.83
CA TRP A 13 5.48 -13.84 -26.47
C TRP A 13 6.16 -13.15 -25.27
N ALA A 14 6.89 -13.89 -24.43
CA ALA A 14 7.51 -13.38 -23.20
C ALA A 14 8.85 -12.68 -23.49
N SER A 15 8.79 -11.65 -24.34
CA SER A 15 9.95 -10.81 -24.66
C SER A 15 10.43 -10.03 -23.42
N PRO A 16 11.68 -9.51 -23.43
CA PRO A 16 12.19 -8.67 -22.34
C PRO A 16 11.29 -7.47 -22.00
N ASP A 17 10.67 -6.85 -23.01
CA ASP A 17 9.75 -5.72 -22.81
C ASP A 17 8.45 -6.18 -22.14
N VAL A 18 7.89 -7.33 -22.53
CA VAL A 18 6.72 -7.89 -21.87
C VAL A 18 7.02 -8.23 -20.41
N LEU A 19 8.17 -8.85 -20.12
CA LEU A 19 8.58 -9.16 -18.75
C LEU A 19 8.75 -7.89 -17.90
N ARG A 20 9.30 -6.81 -18.48
CA ARG A 20 9.42 -5.51 -17.81
C ARG A 20 8.04 -4.93 -17.48
N THR A 21 7.11 -4.97 -18.42
CA THR A 21 5.73 -4.52 -18.21
C THR A 21 5.04 -5.34 -17.12
N LEU A 22 5.19 -6.67 -17.13
CA LEU A 22 4.64 -7.53 -16.09
C LEU A 22 5.22 -7.22 -14.70
N ALA A 23 6.52 -6.90 -14.62
CA ALA A 23 7.15 -6.47 -13.37
C ALA A 23 6.57 -5.13 -12.87
N GLN A 24 6.32 -4.17 -13.76
CA GLN A 24 5.69 -2.89 -13.41
C GLN A 24 4.25 -3.07 -12.93
N ILE A 25 3.47 -3.94 -13.58
CA ILE A 25 2.10 -4.29 -13.13
C ILE A 25 2.14 -4.92 -11.74
N SER A 26 3.08 -5.84 -11.50
CA SER A 26 3.27 -6.45 -10.19
C SER A 26 3.66 -5.41 -9.13
N ALA A 27 4.56 -4.49 -9.45
CA ALA A 27 4.96 -3.42 -8.54
C ALA A 27 3.79 -2.50 -8.18
N LEU A 28 2.92 -2.19 -9.16
CA LEU A 28 1.69 -1.41 -8.96
C LEU A 28 0.70 -2.15 -8.06
N ASP A 29 0.46 -3.43 -8.31
CA ASP A 29 -0.43 -4.27 -7.49
C ASP A 29 0.04 -4.33 -6.04
N ILE A 30 1.34 -4.60 -5.83
CA ILE A 30 1.94 -4.61 -4.48
C ILE A 30 1.83 -3.22 -3.84
N GLY A 31 2.16 -2.16 -4.58
CA GLY A 31 2.04 -0.78 -4.10
C GLY A 31 0.63 -0.43 -3.66
N ALA A 32 -0.39 -0.91 -4.37
CA ALA A 32 -1.79 -0.76 -3.98
C ALA A 32 -2.14 -1.57 -2.72
N HIS A 33 -1.48 -2.69 -2.44
CA HIS A 33 -1.71 -3.50 -1.25
C HIS A 33 -1.02 -2.99 0.01
N VAL A 34 0.20 -2.46 -0.10
CA VAL A 34 1.02 -2.07 1.07
C VAL A 34 1.15 -0.55 1.23
N GLY A 35 0.79 0.20 0.20
CA GLY A 35 0.91 1.64 0.14
C GLY A 35 -0.45 2.36 0.09
N PRO A 36 -0.46 3.64 -0.34
CA PRO A 36 -1.66 4.45 -0.44
C PRO A 36 -2.75 3.83 -1.35
N PRO A 37 -4.03 4.19 -1.14
CA PRO A 37 -4.57 4.98 -0.03
C PRO A 37 -4.63 4.19 1.28
N ARG A 38 -4.76 4.88 2.42
CA ARG A 38 -4.93 4.26 3.76
C ARG A 38 -3.80 3.27 4.14
N ALA A 39 -2.56 3.57 3.76
CA ALA A 39 -1.39 2.72 4.01
C ALA A 39 -1.25 2.34 5.49
N ALA A 40 -1.49 3.29 6.42
CA ALA A 40 -1.40 3.03 7.86
C ALA A 40 -2.39 1.94 8.31
N GLU A 41 -3.65 2.01 7.88
CA GLU A 41 -4.67 1.00 8.23
C GLU A 41 -4.40 -0.36 7.59
N LYS A 42 -3.96 -0.37 6.33
CA LYS A 42 -3.52 -1.60 5.68
C LYS A 42 -2.35 -2.22 6.45
N ALA A 43 -1.39 -1.42 6.89
CA ALA A 43 -0.27 -1.87 7.71
C ALA A 43 -0.74 -2.46 9.04
N GLN A 44 -1.68 -1.81 9.74
CA GLN A 44 -2.26 -2.31 11.01
C GLN A 44 -2.89 -3.71 10.85
N LEU A 45 -3.44 -4.00 9.67
CA LEU A 45 -4.06 -5.29 9.32
C LEU A 45 -3.08 -6.32 8.73
N THR A 46 -1.84 -5.92 8.40
CA THR A 46 -0.87 -6.75 7.69
C THR A 46 0.52 -6.69 8.35
N GLY A 47 1.49 -5.98 7.75
CA GLY A 47 2.88 -5.96 8.18
C GLY A 47 3.12 -5.35 9.56
N GLY A 48 2.21 -4.50 10.02
CA GLY A 48 2.18 -3.91 11.35
C GLY A 48 2.08 -4.94 12.47
N ILE A 49 1.41 -6.07 12.22
CA ILE A 49 1.27 -7.19 13.18
C ILE A 49 2.65 -7.80 13.44
N LEU A 50 3.40 -8.09 12.38
CA LEU A 50 4.76 -8.64 12.50
C LEU A 50 5.72 -7.61 13.11
N LEU A 51 5.59 -6.33 12.72
CA LEU A 51 6.36 -5.25 13.33
C LEU A 51 6.16 -5.16 14.84
N ASP A 52 4.92 -5.23 15.31
CA ASP A 52 4.62 -5.20 16.74
C ASP A 52 5.17 -6.45 17.46
N ALA A 53 5.06 -7.63 16.85
CA ALA A 53 5.64 -8.87 17.37
C ALA A 53 7.17 -8.81 17.52
N ILE A 54 7.89 -8.26 16.54
CA ILE A 54 9.35 -8.04 16.61
C ILE A 54 9.70 -7.14 17.80
N LEU A 55 9.00 -6.01 17.94
CA LEU A 55 9.20 -5.06 19.02
C LEU A 55 8.83 -5.64 20.40
N ALA A 56 7.81 -6.49 20.46
CA ALA A 56 7.38 -7.18 21.67
C ALA A 56 8.40 -8.23 22.11
N ASN A 57 8.93 -9.02 21.17
CA ASN A 57 9.97 -10.01 21.43
C ASN A 57 11.24 -9.37 22.00
N PHE A 58 11.69 -8.27 21.40
CA PHE A 58 12.82 -7.50 21.94
C PHE A 58 12.53 -6.99 23.36
N SER A 59 11.39 -6.33 23.58
CA SER A 59 11.03 -5.81 24.90
C SER A 59 10.87 -6.90 25.96
N ARG A 60 10.38 -8.09 25.58
CA ARG A 60 10.32 -9.25 26.48
C ARG A 60 11.72 -9.73 26.84
N ALA A 61 12.61 -9.89 25.87
CA ALA A 61 13.99 -10.31 26.11
C ALA A 61 14.72 -9.31 27.01
N GLN A 62 14.57 -8.01 26.77
CA GLN A 62 15.16 -6.95 27.58
C GLN A 62 14.62 -6.95 29.03
N ARG A 63 13.29 -6.96 29.21
CA ARG A 63 12.66 -6.88 30.54
C ARG A 63 12.95 -8.09 31.41
N LEU A 64 13.00 -9.29 30.81
CA LEU A 64 13.22 -10.54 31.53
C LEU A 64 14.71 -10.94 31.58
N GLY A 65 15.62 -10.16 30.99
CA GLY A 65 17.04 -10.49 30.93
C GLY A 65 17.33 -11.81 30.22
N LEU A 66 16.51 -12.20 29.23
CA LEU A 66 16.65 -13.50 28.57
C LEU A 66 17.96 -13.55 27.78
N PRO A 67 18.64 -14.72 27.73
CA PRO A 67 19.84 -14.90 26.90
C PRO A 67 19.52 -14.96 25.39
N LEU A 68 18.31 -14.59 24.96
CA LEU A 68 17.86 -14.61 23.57
C LEU A 68 18.63 -13.57 22.75
N LYS A 69 19.42 -14.05 21.78
CA LYS A 69 20.22 -13.19 20.90
C LYS A 69 19.61 -12.97 19.52
N MET A 70 18.76 -13.89 19.06
CA MET A 70 18.20 -13.86 17.71
C MET A 70 16.85 -14.56 17.65
N VAL A 71 15.95 -14.00 16.85
CA VAL A 71 14.69 -14.62 16.42
C VAL A 71 14.69 -14.60 14.91
N MET A 72 14.45 -15.75 14.28
CA MET A 72 14.35 -15.86 12.82
C MET A 72 12.90 -16.16 12.44
N TYR A 73 12.38 -15.39 11.49
CA TYR A 73 11.07 -15.62 10.88
C TYR A 73 11.28 -16.10 9.45
N SER A 74 11.03 -17.38 9.18
CA SER A 74 11.00 -17.92 7.82
C SER A 74 9.60 -17.74 7.25
N ALA A 75 9.49 -17.01 6.15
CA ALA A 75 8.20 -16.58 5.62
C ALA A 75 8.28 -16.33 4.10
N HIS A 76 7.32 -15.58 3.57
CA HIS A 76 7.15 -15.32 2.14
C HIS A 76 7.59 -13.90 1.75
N ASP A 77 7.73 -13.66 0.45
CA ASP A 77 7.93 -12.34 -0.15
C ASP A 77 6.85 -11.34 0.31
N SER A 78 5.58 -11.77 0.33
CA SER A 78 4.44 -10.99 0.84
C SER A 78 4.63 -10.52 2.29
N THR A 79 5.34 -11.31 3.10
CA THR A 79 5.65 -10.95 4.49
C THR A 79 6.66 -9.80 4.55
N LEU A 80 7.71 -9.88 3.74
CA LEU A 80 8.70 -8.81 3.63
C LEU A 80 8.08 -7.55 3.04
N LEU A 81 7.27 -7.68 1.98
CA LEU A 81 6.57 -6.55 1.34
C LEU A 81 5.63 -5.84 2.30
N ALA A 82 4.81 -6.59 3.05
CA ALA A 82 3.92 -6.02 4.05
C ALA A 82 4.70 -5.31 5.17
N LEU A 83 5.79 -5.92 5.66
CA LEU A 83 6.63 -5.33 6.70
C LEU A 83 7.37 -4.08 6.20
N GLN A 84 7.91 -4.09 4.99
CA GLN A 84 8.52 -2.93 4.34
C GLN A 84 7.48 -1.82 4.13
N GLY A 85 6.26 -2.15 3.70
CA GLY A 85 5.15 -1.20 3.60
C GLY A 85 4.81 -0.56 4.95
N ALA A 86 4.72 -1.36 6.02
CA ALA A 86 4.48 -0.87 7.38
C ALA A 86 5.58 0.07 7.90
N LEU A 87 6.81 -0.08 7.41
CA LEU A 87 7.95 0.78 7.72
C LEU A 87 8.10 1.98 6.76
N GLY A 88 7.32 2.04 5.68
CA GLY A 88 7.49 3.02 4.61
C GLY A 88 8.79 2.84 3.81
N LEU A 89 9.26 1.59 3.66
CA LEU A 89 10.53 1.21 3.04
C LEU A 89 10.37 0.43 1.73
N TYR A 90 9.14 0.20 1.26
CA TYR A 90 8.92 -0.48 -0.02
C TYR A 90 9.47 0.36 -1.17
N ASP A 91 10.31 -0.26 -2.00
CA ASP A 91 11.09 0.39 -3.06
C ASP A 91 10.54 0.11 -4.48
N GLY A 92 9.38 -0.53 -4.59
CA GLY A 92 8.78 -0.90 -5.87
C GLY A 92 9.26 -2.25 -6.43
N HIS A 93 10.13 -2.98 -5.73
CA HIS A 93 10.66 -4.24 -6.21
C HIS A 93 10.18 -5.42 -5.37
N THR A 94 9.94 -6.55 -6.02
CA THR A 94 9.66 -7.81 -5.33
C THR A 94 10.93 -8.33 -4.63
N PRO A 95 10.83 -8.80 -3.37
CA PRO A 95 11.95 -9.42 -2.70
C PRO A 95 12.46 -10.63 -3.48
N PRO A 96 13.77 -10.70 -3.81
CA PRO A 96 14.33 -11.88 -4.45
C PRO A 96 14.33 -13.09 -3.51
N TYR A 97 14.59 -14.26 -4.06
CA TYR A 97 14.72 -15.48 -3.26
C TYR A 97 15.77 -15.31 -2.15
N ALA A 98 15.43 -15.80 -0.96
CA ALA A 98 16.26 -15.71 0.24
C ALA A 98 16.60 -14.26 0.70
N ALA A 99 15.84 -13.26 0.24
CA ALA A 99 15.94 -11.92 0.77
C ALA A 99 15.64 -11.89 2.29
N CYS A 100 16.32 -11.00 3.01
CA CYS A 100 16.22 -10.91 4.46
C CYS A 100 16.20 -9.45 4.93
N LEU A 101 15.18 -9.08 5.71
CA LEU A 101 15.10 -7.81 6.42
C LEU A 101 15.45 -8.04 7.89
N GLY A 102 16.54 -7.42 8.35
CA GLY A 102 17.05 -7.56 9.71
C GLY A 102 16.77 -6.34 10.58
N PHE A 103 16.51 -6.60 11.86
CA PHE A 103 16.37 -5.59 12.92
C PHE A 103 17.46 -5.85 13.96
N GLU A 104 18.40 -4.92 14.09
CA GLU A 104 19.48 -4.99 15.06
C GLU A 104 19.20 -4.06 16.22
N PHE A 105 19.08 -4.61 17.42
CA PHE A 105 18.90 -3.84 18.65
C PHE A 105 20.24 -3.76 19.38
N ARG A 106 20.78 -2.55 19.52
CA ARG A 106 22.08 -2.29 20.16
C ARG A 106 21.91 -1.37 21.36
N ARG A 107 22.54 -1.73 22.48
CA ARG A 107 22.71 -0.84 23.64
C ARG A 107 23.97 0.00 23.43
N ARG A 108 23.87 1.33 23.54
CA ARG A 108 25.06 2.20 23.59
C ARG A 108 25.75 2.01 24.95
N LEU A 109 27.07 1.80 24.93
CA LEU A 109 27.90 1.82 26.13
C LEU A 109 28.27 3.28 26.42
N GLY A 110 27.68 3.88 27.45
CA GLY A 110 27.95 5.26 27.86
C GLY A 110 26.89 5.79 28.82
N ASP A 111 27.33 6.14 30.03
CA ASP A 111 26.63 6.58 31.24
C ASP A 111 25.67 5.58 31.96
N PRO A 112 26.10 5.00 33.09
CA PRO A 112 25.30 4.09 33.92
C PRO A 112 24.14 4.75 34.68
N GLU A 113 24.00 6.08 34.69
CA GLU A 113 22.83 6.74 35.32
C GLU A 113 21.59 6.84 34.40
N GLN A 114 21.68 6.45 33.12
CA GLN A 114 20.55 6.47 32.16
C GLN A 114 20.09 5.05 31.78
N ASP A 115 19.90 4.21 32.80
CA ASP A 115 19.75 2.75 32.68
C ASP A 115 18.45 2.25 32.01
N ALA A 116 17.63 3.14 31.43
CA ALA A 116 16.44 2.77 30.66
C ALA A 116 16.43 3.24 29.19
N GLY A 117 17.35 4.13 28.77
CA GLY A 117 17.17 4.96 27.56
C GLY A 117 18.05 4.67 26.34
N ASN A 118 19.11 3.86 26.45
CA ASN A 118 20.20 3.83 25.47
C ASN A 118 20.15 2.70 24.42
N VAL A 119 18.97 2.27 23.99
CA VAL A 119 18.82 1.27 22.90
C VAL A 119 18.54 1.94 21.56
N THR A 120 19.28 1.53 20.54
CA THR A 120 19.08 1.92 19.13
C THR A 120 18.67 0.72 18.29
N ILE A 121 17.85 0.95 17.28
CA ILE A 121 17.49 -0.01 16.24
C ILE A 121 18.22 0.37 14.95
N SER A 122 18.79 -0.61 14.27
CA SER A 122 19.27 -0.45 12.89
C SER A 122 18.62 -1.50 12.00
N LEU A 123 18.28 -1.08 10.78
CA LEU A 123 17.64 -1.95 9.81
C LEU A 123 18.64 -2.27 8.70
N PHE A 124 18.64 -3.51 8.23
CA PHE A 124 19.38 -3.89 7.04
C PHE A 124 18.55 -4.77 6.13
N TYR A 125 18.79 -4.71 4.83
CA TYR A 125 18.14 -5.56 3.84
C TYR A 125 19.17 -6.24 2.97
N ARG A 126 19.21 -7.57 3.04
CA ARG A 126 20.04 -8.40 2.17
C ARG A 126 19.16 -8.95 1.06
N ASN A 127 19.30 -8.39 -0.14
CA ASN A 127 18.59 -8.79 -1.36
C ASN A 127 19.54 -9.31 -2.46
N ASP A 128 20.84 -9.22 -2.26
CA ASP A 128 21.84 -9.77 -3.17
C ASP A 128 22.86 -10.59 -2.37
N SER A 129 23.20 -11.76 -2.92
CA SER A 129 24.18 -12.67 -2.32
C SER A 129 25.62 -12.24 -2.59
N ALA A 130 25.87 -11.50 -3.68
CA ALA A 130 27.19 -11.02 -4.08
C ALA A 130 27.59 -9.72 -3.36
N SER A 131 26.62 -8.98 -2.84
CA SER A 131 26.81 -7.68 -2.20
C SER A 131 26.63 -7.74 -0.69
N ARG A 132 27.14 -6.72 0.02
CA ARG A 132 26.86 -6.54 1.45
C ARG A 132 25.39 -6.14 1.67
N PRO A 133 24.79 -6.46 2.84
CA PRO A 133 23.45 -5.98 3.18
C PRO A 133 23.34 -4.45 3.10
N LEU A 134 22.23 -3.98 2.57
CA LEU A 134 21.89 -2.57 2.45
C LEU A 134 21.48 -2.04 3.82
N SER A 135 22.11 -0.97 4.31
CA SER A 135 21.63 -0.26 5.50
C SER A 135 20.38 0.52 5.17
N LEU A 136 19.28 0.28 5.89
CA LEU A 136 18.02 0.98 5.73
C LEU A 136 17.82 2.01 6.84
N SER A 137 17.23 3.15 6.50
CA SER A 137 16.85 4.20 7.44
C SER A 137 15.34 4.37 7.47
N LEU A 138 14.75 4.33 8.66
CA LEU A 138 13.33 4.61 8.82
C LEU A 138 13.06 6.08 8.44
N PRO A 139 12.02 6.38 7.64
CA PRO A 139 11.65 7.76 7.35
C PRO A 139 11.46 8.57 8.64
N GLY A 140 12.14 9.72 8.75
CA GLY A 140 12.15 10.54 9.97
C GLY A 140 13.12 10.08 11.06
N CYS A 141 13.99 9.10 10.80
CA CYS A 141 15.05 8.63 11.69
C CYS A 141 16.31 8.16 10.92
N PRO A 142 17.11 9.07 10.33
CA PRO A 142 18.31 8.74 9.55
C PRO A 142 19.48 8.40 10.50
N GLY A 143 19.74 7.11 10.72
CA GLY A 143 20.80 6.62 11.60
C GLY A 143 20.30 5.50 12.52
N PRO A 144 21.15 4.97 13.42
CA PRO A 144 20.68 4.06 14.47
C PRO A 144 19.57 4.74 15.27
N CYS A 145 18.33 4.30 15.04
CA CYS A 145 17.16 5.01 15.51
C CYS A 145 16.93 4.72 16.99
N PRO A 146 16.84 5.72 17.88
CA PRO A 146 16.50 5.48 19.28
C PRO A 146 15.18 4.70 19.38
N LEU A 147 15.15 3.64 20.20
CA LEU A 147 14.01 2.72 20.28
C LEU A 147 12.68 3.44 20.56
N GLY A 148 12.69 4.44 21.44
CA GLY A 148 11.50 5.26 21.73
C GLY A 148 11.01 6.02 20.50
N ARG A 149 11.93 6.63 19.74
CA ARG A 149 11.62 7.35 18.50
C ARG A 149 11.12 6.39 17.41
N PHE A 150 11.73 5.22 17.28
CA PHE A 150 11.28 4.18 16.36
C PHE A 150 9.83 3.78 16.65
N ARG A 151 9.51 3.49 17.92
CA ARG A 151 8.13 3.15 18.35
C ARG A 151 7.12 4.25 18.07
N GLN A 152 7.53 5.51 18.20
CA GLN A 152 6.70 6.67 17.92
C GLN A 152 6.42 6.77 16.41
N LEU A 153 7.46 6.68 15.58
CA LEU A 153 7.34 6.81 14.13
C LEU A 153 6.52 5.66 13.51
N THR A 154 6.64 4.45 14.07
CA THR A 154 5.88 3.29 13.59
C THR A 154 4.55 3.09 14.34
N ALA A 155 4.11 4.04 15.18
CA ALA A 155 2.91 3.87 15.98
C ALA A 155 1.64 3.69 15.12
N GLN A 156 1.50 4.50 14.06
CA GLN A 156 0.33 4.44 13.19
C GLN A 156 0.23 3.16 12.36
N ALA A 157 1.36 2.47 12.13
CA ALA A 157 1.39 1.24 11.37
C ALA A 157 1.08 0.00 12.22
N ARG A 158 1.13 0.08 13.55
CA ARG A 158 0.95 -1.07 14.45
C ARG A 158 -0.51 -1.21 14.89
N PRO A 159 -1.01 -2.45 15.03
CA PRO A 159 -2.38 -2.68 15.48
C PRO A 159 -2.61 -2.07 16.87
N PRO A 160 -3.81 -1.55 17.16
CA PRO A 160 -4.17 -1.11 18.51
C PRO A 160 -4.26 -2.31 19.44
N ILE A 161 -4.15 -2.06 20.76
CA ILE A 161 -4.11 -3.10 21.80
C ILE A 161 -5.33 -4.04 21.75
N HIS A 162 -6.50 -3.51 21.43
CA HIS A 162 -7.75 -4.28 21.35
C HIS A 162 -7.97 -4.97 19.99
N GLY A 163 -6.97 -4.95 19.11
CA GLY A 163 -7.07 -5.47 17.74
C GLY A 163 -7.72 -4.47 16.78
N VAL A 164 -7.45 -4.63 15.49
CA VAL A 164 -8.10 -3.83 14.45
C VAL A 164 -9.49 -4.42 14.19
N PRO A 165 -10.57 -3.62 14.22
CA PRO A 165 -11.88 -4.11 13.82
C PRO A 165 -11.87 -4.42 12.32
N CYS A 166 -11.97 -5.69 11.95
CA CYS A 166 -12.05 -6.14 10.55
C CYS A 166 -13.50 -6.24 10.04
N HIS A 167 -14.46 -5.66 10.76
CA HIS A 167 -15.86 -5.70 10.35
C HIS A 167 -16.07 -4.84 9.10
N SER A 168 -16.65 -5.43 8.07
CA SER A 168 -17.16 -4.65 6.94
C SER A 168 -18.37 -3.87 7.43
N SER A 169 -18.22 -2.58 7.69
CA SER A 169 -19.36 -1.67 7.63
C SER A 169 -19.80 -1.62 6.17
N ARG A 170 -20.69 -2.55 5.79
CA ARG A 170 -21.61 -2.29 4.67
C ARG A 170 -22.53 -1.17 5.13
N GLU A 171 -22.05 0.07 5.09
CA GLU A 171 -22.98 1.16 4.88
C GLU A 171 -23.49 0.98 3.45
N PRO A 172 -24.78 0.66 3.23
CA PRO A 172 -25.34 0.82 1.90
C PRO A 172 -25.04 2.26 1.46
N PRO A 173 -24.63 2.50 0.21
CA PRO A 173 -24.21 3.84 -0.22
C PRO A 173 -25.30 4.86 0.13
N ALA A 174 -25.06 5.65 1.16
CA ALA A 174 -26.05 6.60 1.70
C ALA A 174 -26.25 7.83 0.80
N LEU A 175 -25.75 7.81 -0.44
CA LEU A 175 -25.54 9.02 -1.24
C LEU A 175 -25.99 8.93 -2.70
N ALA A 176 -26.79 7.93 -3.07
CA ALA A 176 -27.36 7.85 -4.43
C ALA A 176 -28.89 7.80 -4.49
N ALA A 177 -29.60 7.74 -3.36
CA ALA A 177 -31.04 7.50 -3.40
C ALA A 177 -31.88 8.72 -3.85
N PRO A 178 -31.65 9.97 -3.39
CA PRO A 178 -32.47 11.10 -3.85
C PRO A 178 -31.89 11.87 -5.05
N VAL A 179 -30.57 11.80 -5.30
CA VAL A 179 -29.92 12.63 -6.32
C VAL A 179 -30.21 12.14 -7.74
N VAL A 180 -30.23 10.82 -7.95
CA VAL A 180 -30.51 10.19 -9.25
C VAL A 180 -31.93 10.49 -9.76
N PRO A 181 -33.00 10.30 -8.97
CA PRO A 181 -34.35 10.65 -9.42
C PRO A 181 -34.55 12.16 -9.61
N LEU A 182 -33.89 13.01 -8.81
CA LEU A 182 -33.97 14.47 -8.95
C LEU A 182 -33.35 14.95 -10.28
N LEU A 183 -32.17 14.44 -10.64
CA LEU A 183 -31.52 14.74 -11.91
C LEU A 183 -32.32 14.18 -13.09
N GLY A 184 -32.86 12.97 -12.98
CA GLY A 184 -33.75 12.40 -13.99
C GLY A 184 -34.99 13.26 -14.23
N GLY A 185 -35.62 13.74 -13.15
CA GLY A 185 -36.77 14.65 -13.23
C GLY A 185 -36.43 15.98 -13.91
N ALA A 186 -35.28 16.58 -13.58
CA ALA A 186 -34.84 17.83 -14.19
C ALA A 186 -34.60 17.69 -15.71
N VAL A 187 -33.97 16.58 -16.14
CA VAL A 187 -33.73 16.30 -17.57
C VAL A 187 -35.04 16.09 -18.32
N ALA A 188 -36.00 15.36 -17.75
CA ALA A 188 -37.31 15.15 -18.36
C ALA A 188 -38.10 16.46 -18.55
N VAL A 189 -38.06 17.36 -17.56
CA VAL A 189 -38.71 18.67 -17.65
C VAL A 189 -38.07 19.53 -18.74
N LEU A 190 -36.73 19.57 -18.81
CA LEU A 190 -36.02 20.31 -19.84
C LEU A 190 -36.31 19.77 -21.25
N ALA A 191 -36.38 18.45 -21.42
CA ALA A 191 -36.76 17.82 -22.67
C ALA A 191 -38.19 18.22 -23.09
N ALA A 192 -39.16 18.12 -22.18
CA ALA A 192 -40.54 18.49 -22.44
C ALA A 192 -40.68 19.98 -22.81
N LEU A 193 -39.99 20.88 -22.11
CA LEU A 193 -39.96 22.31 -22.42
C LEU A 193 -39.35 22.58 -23.80
N SER A 194 -38.26 21.90 -24.15
CA SER A 194 -37.61 22.05 -25.45
C SER A 194 -38.50 21.58 -26.62
N VAL A 195 -39.23 20.47 -26.43
CA VAL A 195 -40.20 19.98 -27.43
C VAL A 195 -41.40 20.91 -27.52
N GLY A 196 -41.93 21.37 -26.38
CA GLY A 196 -43.04 22.32 -26.35
C GLY A 196 -42.71 23.65 -27.02
N LEU A 197 -41.53 24.21 -26.73
CA LEU A 197 -41.01 25.41 -27.39
C LEU A 197 -40.77 25.17 -28.88
N GLY A 198 -40.26 23.99 -29.27
CA GLY A 198 -40.08 23.60 -30.67
C GLY A 198 -41.40 23.53 -31.44
N LEU A 199 -42.44 22.95 -30.84
CA LEU A 199 -43.79 22.89 -31.41
C LEU A 199 -44.46 24.27 -31.50
N LEU A 200 -44.25 25.14 -30.51
CA LEU A 200 -44.76 26.53 -30.53
C LEU A 200 -44.00 27.42 -31.53
N ALA A 201 -42.71 27.17 -31.74
CA ALA A 201 -41.91 27.83 -32.77
C ALA A 201 -42.18 27.28 -34.18
N TRP A 202 -42.82 26.10 -34.28
CA TRP A 202 -43.20 25.50 -35.55
C TRP A 202 -44.44 26.20 -36.11
N ARG A 203 -44.23 27.32 -36.81
CA ARG A 203 -45.25 27.89 -37.69
C ARG A 203 -45.24 27.07 -38.99
N PRO A 204 -46.38 26.50 -39.44
CA PRO A 204 -46.46 25.88 -40.75
C PRO A 204 -46.38 26.99 -41.81
N SER A 205 -45.17 27.23 -42.33
CA SER A 205 -44.97 28.09 -43.49
C SER A 205 -45.29 27.30 -44.76
N CYS A 206 -46.37 27.73 -45.39
CA CYS A 206 -46.90 27.46 -46.73
C CYS A 206 -46.06 26.58 -47.67
N LEU A 207 -46.66 25.48 -48.12
CA LEU A 207 -46.32 24.77 -49.35
C LEU A 207 -46.43 25.76 -50.53
N HIS A 208 -45.29 26.19 -51.10
CA HIS A 208 -45.27 26.82 -52.40
C HIS A 208 -45.14 25.73 -53.47
N THR A 209 -46.19 25.60 -54.28
CA THR A 209 -46.20 24.85 -55.54
C THR A 209 -45.20 25.48 -56.50
N TRP A 210 -44.24 24.69 -57.01
CA TRP A 210 -43.39 25.07 -58.14
C TRP A 210 -44.15 24.84 -59.44
N GLU A 211 -44.44 25.92 -60.17
CA GLU A 211 -44.69 25.89 -61.60
C GLU A 211 -43.33 26.04 -62.32
N ASP A 212 -43.02 25.10 -63.23
CA ASP A 212 -41.91 25.20 -64.17
C ASP A 212 -42.27 26.13 -65.34
N PRO A 213 -41.29 26.85 -65.93
CA PRO A 213 -41.38 27.19 -67.35
C PRO A 213 -40.17 26.72 -68.17
N VAL A 214 -40.52 26.44 -69.43
CA VAL A 214 -39.74 26.04 -70.60
C VAL A 214 -38.67 27.06 -71.00
#